data_AF-A0A838GAF5-F1
#
_entry.id   AF-A0A838GAF5-F1
#
_cell.length_a   1.000
_cell.length_b   1.000
_cell.length_c   1.000
_cell.angle_alpha   90.00
_cell.angle_beta   90.00
_cell.angle_gamma   90.00
#
_symmetry.space_group_name_H-M   'P 1'
#
loop_
_entity.id
_entity.type
_entity.pdbx_description
1 polymer ?
#
loop_
_entity_poly.entity_id
_entity_poly.type
_entity_poly.pdbx_seq_one_letter_code
_entity_poly.pdbx_strand_id
1 'polypeptide(L)' 'VISGWDQGVQGMKVGGRRKLVIPPHLGYGDRGAGGAIKPGETLIFVVDLLEVR' A
#
# COMPACT_ATOMS: atom_id res chain seq x y z
N VAL A 1 -5.60 -7.49 2.00
CA VAL A 1 -5.04 -6.18 1.58
C VAL A 1 -4.23 -6.37 0.31
N ILE A 2 -3.73 -5.31 -0.35
CA ILE A 2 -2.87 -5.48 -1.55
C ILE A 2 -1.46 -5.93 -1.14
N SER A 3 -0.77 -6.70 -1.98
CA SER A 3 0.54 -7.29 -1.63
C SER A 3 1.61 -6.23 -1.30
N GLY A 4 1.54 -5.04 -1.90
CA GLY A 4 2.43 -3.94 -1.57
C GLY A 4 2.27 -3.42 -0.13
N TRP A 5 1.08 -3.59 0.47
CA TRP A 5 0.90 -3.31 1.90
C TRP A 5 1.54 -4.40 2.75
N ASP A 6 1.33 -5.67 2.45
CA ASP A 6 1.91 -6.80 3.22
C ASP A 6 3.44 -6.69 3.28
N GLN A 7 4.08 -6.33 2.17
CA GLN A 7 5.53 -6.09 2.12
C GLN A 7 5.91 -4.76 2.77
N GLY A 8 5.13 -3.71 2.51
CA GLY A 8 5.45 -2.33 2.91
C GLY A 8 5.38 -2.09 4.41
N VAL A 9 4.54 -2.82 5.16
CA VAL A 9 4.40 -2.65 6.61
C VAL A 9 5.29 -3.57 7.44
N GLN A 10 5.87 -4.60 6.81
CA GLN A 10 6.80 -5.49 7.50
C GLN A 10 7.97 -4.70 8.11
N GLY A 11 8.32 -5.07 9.34
CA GLY A 11 9.38 -4.44 10.12
C GLY A 11 9.11 -2.99 10.55
N MET A 12 7.90 -2.45 10.34
CA MET A 12 7.53 -1.16 10.94
C MET A 12 7.44 -1.29 12.48
N LYS A 13 7.77 -0.18 13.17
CA LYS A 13 7.64 -0.07 14.63
C LYS A 13 6.43 0.79 14.97
N VAL A 14 5.72 0.44 16.03
CA VAL A 14 4.59 1.22 16.56
C VAL A 14 5.04 2.67 16.82
N GLY A 15 4.21 3.63 16.43
CA GLY A 15 4.49 5.07 16.41
C GLY A 15 5.26 5.56 15.17
N GLY A 16 5.71 4.65 14.29
CA GLY A 16 6.47 4.99 13.09
C GLY A 16 5.58 5.42 11.91
N ARG A 17 6.12 6.34 11.09
CA ARG A 17 5.54 6.75 9.80
C ARG A 17 6.39 6.25 8.63
N ARG A 18 5.76 5.75 7.57
CA ARG A 18 6.43 5.27 6.35
C ARG A 18 5.67 5.72 5.09
N LYS A 19 6.41 6.15 4.06
CA LYS A 19 5.85 6.34 2.71
C LYS A 19 6.01 5.03 1.93
N LEU A 20 4.91 4.52 1.37
CA LEU A 20 4.91 3.36 0.47
C LEU A 20 4.62 3.83 -0.95
N VAL A 21 5.44 3.38 -1.91
CA VAL A 21 5.21 3.56 -3.34
C VAL A 21 4.99 2.16 -3.91
N ILE A 22 3.74 1.87 -4.29
CA ILE A 22 3.30 0.53 -4.66
C ILE A 22 3.05 0.50 -6.16
N PRO A 23 3.90 -0.17 -6.96
CA PRO A 23 3.67 -0.32 -8.40
C PRO A 23 2.42 -1.17 -8.67
N PRO A 24 1.84 -1.10 -9.88
CA PRO A 24 0.52 -1.69 -10.16
C PRO A 24 0.43 -3.19 -9.87
N HIS A 25 1.49 -3.94 -10.20
CA HIS A 25 1.55 -5.39 -9.98
C HIS A 25 1.56 -5.81 -8.50
N LEU A 26 1.86 -4.88 -7.58
CA LEU A 26 1.72 -5.08 -6.13
C LEU A 26 0.45 -4.41 -5.56
N GLY A 27 -0.32 -3.74 -6.41
CA GLY A 27 -1.57 -3.06 -6.09
C GLY A 27 -2.77 -3.75 -6.74
N TYR A 28 -3.45 -3.03 -7.64
CA TYR A 28 -4.66 -3.51 -8.31
C TYR A 28 -4.44 -3.95 -9.78
N GLY A 29 -3.20 -3.92 -10.25
CA GLY A 29 -2.80 -4.33 -11.59
C GLY A 29 -3.60 -3.66 -12.70
N ASP A 30 -3.82 -4.39 -13.78
CA ASP A 30 -4.57 -3.92 -14.95
C ASP A 30 -6.07 -3.93 -14.74
N ARG A 31 -6.55 -4.47 -13.60
CA ARG A 31 -7.98 -4.45 -13.27
C ARG A 31 -8.41 -3.11 -12.67
N GLY A 32 -7.50 -2.40 -12.00
CA GLY A 32 -7.86 -1.23 -11.19
C GLY A 32 -8.79 -1.60 -10.02
N ALA A 33 -9.39 -0.60 -9.38
CA ALA A 33 -10.30 -0.80 -8.24
C ALA A 33 -11.46 0.18 -8.25
N GLY A 34 -12.65 -0.33 -8.58
CA GLY A 34 -13.83 0.51 -8.80
C GLY A 34 -13.54 1.62 -9.83
N GLY A 35 -14.34 2.69 -9.84
CA GLY A 35 -14.05 3.85 -10.69
C GLY A 35 -12.92 4.75 -10.17
N ALA A 36 -12.33 4.44 -9.02
CA ALA A 36 -11.41 5.33 -8.31
C ALA A 36 -9.94 5.08 -8.65
N ILE A 37 -9.57 3.83 -8.96
CA ILE A 37 -8.21 3.45 -9.33
C ILE A 37 -8.24 2.85 -10.73
N LYS A 38 -7.57 3.49 -11.68
CA LYS A 38 -7.52 3.03 -13.07
C LYS A 38 -6.54 1.86 -13.22
N PRO A 39 -6.69 1.05 -14.28
CA PRO A 39 -5.68 0.08 -14.68
C PRO A 39 -4.27 0.68 -14.74
N GLY A 40 -3.29 -0.01 -14.17
CA GLY A 40 -1.88 0.37 -14.29
C GLY A 40 -1.43 1.55 -13.42
N GLU A 41 -2.23 2.01 -12.47
CA GLU A 41 -1.84 3.11 -11.58
C GLU A 41 -0.87 2.67 -10.46
N THR A 42 0.15 3.49 -10.22
CA THR A 42 1.01 3.39 -9.04
C THR A 42 0.36 4.09 -7.87
N LEU A 43 0.33 3.45 -6.70
CA LEU A 43 -0.27 4.01 -5.49
C LEU A 43 0.80 4.57 -4.56
N ILE A 44 0.52 5.71 -3.94
CA ILE A 44 1.40 6.31 -2.94
C ILE A 44 0.62 6.44 -1.64
N PHE A 45 1.13 5.82 -0.58
CA PHE A 45 0.55 5.89 0.76
C PHE A 45 1.54 6.53 1.74
N VAL A 46 1.00 7.28 2.70
CA VAL A 46 1.71 7.65 3.94
C VAL A 46 1.01 6.91 5.06
N VAL A 47 1.75 6.03 5.74
CA VAL A 47 1.22 5.08 6.71
C VAL A 47 1.78 5.40 8.08
N ASP A 48 0.89 5.52 9.07
CA ASP A 48 1.22 5.59 10.49
C ASP A 48 0.87 4.27 11.16
N LEU A 49 1.85 3.63 11.81
CA LEU A 49 1.59 2.41 12.57
C LEU A 49 1.19 2.77 14.00
N LEU A 50 -0.09 2.69 14.30
CA LEU A 50 -0.63 3.09 15.60
C LEU A 50 -0.50 2.01 16.68
N GLU A 51 -0.68 0.75 16.33
CA GLU A 51 -0.67 -0.39 17.25
C GLU A 51 -0.37 -1.70 16.50
N VAL A 52 0.17 -2.71 17.19
CA VAL A 52 0.25 -4.11 16.73
C VAL A 52 -0.40 -4.97 17.81
N ARG A 53 -1.35 -5.82 17.42
CA ARG A 53 -2.07 -6.75 18.31
C ARG A 53 -1.84 -8.19 17.87
#